data_AF-A0A1H6KEJ4-F1
#
_entry.id   AF-A0A1H6KEJ4-F1
#
_cell.length_a   1.000
_cell.length_b   1.000
_cell.length_c   1.000
_cell.angle_alpha   90.00
_cell.angle_beta   90.00
_cell.angle_gamma   90.00
#
_symmetry.space_group_name_H-M   'P 1'
#
loop_
_entity.id
_entity.type
_entity.pdbx_description
1 polymer ?
#
loop_
_entity_poly.entity_id
_entity_poly.type
_entity_poly.pdbx_seq_one_letter_code
_entity_poly.pdbx_strand_id
1 'polypeptide(L)' 'MVEINWTSEAQHWMRDIYDYIAADNPLAALKVVTDIFAKSQILRQFPQIGYFYRKEAEG' A
#
# COMPACT_ATOMS: atom_id res chain seq x y z
N MET A 1 -18.07 -0.03 -7.89
CA MET A 1 -17.20 -0.46 -6.78
C MET A 1 -16.36 -1.62 -7.27
N VAL A 2 -15.10 -1.71 -6.87
CA VAL A 2 -14.23 -2.86 -7.18
C VAL A 2 -13.76 -3.54 -5.91
N GLU A 3 -13.35 -4.79 -6.04
CA GLU A 3 -12.68 -5.54 -4.98
C GLU A 3 -11.16 -5.30 -5.05
N ILE A 4 -10.54 -5.15 -3.88
CA ILE A 4 -9.09 -4.98 -3.77
C ILE A 4 -8.49 -6.32 -3.38
N ASN A 5 -7.64 -6.83 -4.26
CA ASN A 5 -6.87 -8.05 -4.01
C ASN A 5 -5.42 -7.69 -3.70
N TRP A 6 -4.95 -8.06 -2.51
CA TRP A 6 -3.54 -7.97 -2.15
C TRP A 6 -2.83 -9.22 -2.64
N THR A 7 -1.74 -9.05 -3.40
CA THR A 7 -0.88 -10.17 -3.78
C THR A 7 -0.13 -10.68 -2.55
N SER A 8 0.33 -11.94 -2.60
CA SER A 8 1.18 -12.49 -1.54
C SER A 8 2.46 -11.66 -1.34
N GLU A 9 3.01 -11.11 -2.42
CA GLU A 9 4.15 -10.20 -2.36
C GLU A 9 3.80 -8.91 -1.59
N ALA A 10 2.66 -8.29 -1.89
CA ALA A 10 2.24 -7.07 -1.18
C ALA A 10 1.95 -7.33 0.32
N GLN A 11 1.46 -8.52 0.67
CA GLN A 11 1.30 -8.95 2.06
C GLN A 11 2.66 -9.14 2.76
N HIS A 12 3.65 -9.71 2.06
CA HIS A 12 5.01 -9.82 2.58
C HIS A 12 5.61 -8.44 2.84
N TRP A 13 5.49 -7.51 1.89
CA TRP A 13 5.93 -6.13 2.07
C TRP A 13 5.26 -5.42 3.27
N MET A 14 3.96 -5.64 3.49
CA MET A 14 3.28 -5.12 4.68
C MET A 14 3.90 -5.61 5.98
N ARG A 15 4.29 -6.90 6.02
CA ARG A 15 4.95 -7.49 7.18
C ARG A 15 6.35 -6.91 7.39
N ASP A 16 7.13 -6.81 6.32
CA ASP A 16 8.51 -6.30 6.38
C ASP A 16 8.56 -4.84 6.82
N ILE A 17 7.64 -4.00 6.31
CA ILE A 17 7.49 -2.60 6.76
C ILE A 17 7.19 -2.54 8.26
N TYR A 18 6.27 -3.38 8.75
CA TYR A 18 5.95 -3.43 10.16
C TYR A 18 7.16 -3.83 11.00
N ASP A 19 7.79 -4.97 10.66
CA ASP A 19 8.90 -5.53 11.44
C ASP A 19 10.10 -4.57 11.47
N TYR A 20 10.39 -3.89 10.36
CA TYR A 20 11.45 -2.89 10.27
C TYR A 20 11.21 -1.71 11.22
N ILE A 21 10.02 -1.11 11.18
CA ILE A 21 9.71 0.07 12.01
C ILE A 21 9.54 -0.34 13.48
N ALA A 22 8.96 -1.51 13.74
CA ALA A 22 8.67 -1.99 15.09
C ALA A 22 9.93 -2.27 15.91
N ALA A 23 11.07 -2.48 15.26
CA ALA A 23 12.36 -2.59 15.94
C ALA A 23 12.72 -1.34 16.76
N ASP A 24 12.24 -0.16 16.37
CA ASP A 24 12.45 1.11 17.06
C ASP A 24 11.16 1.66 17.69
N ASN A 25 10.05 1.64 16.94
CA ASN A 25 8.78 2.22 17.38
C ASN A 25 7.57 1.38 16.93
N PRO A 26 7.10 0.44 17.78
CA PRO A 26 5.95 -0.42 17.47
C PRO A 26 4.65 0.35 17.20
N LEU A 27 4.44 1.51 17.84
CA LEU A 27 3.25 2.33 17.63
C LEU A 27 3.28 2.98 16.25
N ALA A 28 4.45 3.48 15.82
CA ALA A 28 4.63 4.02 14.48
C ALA A 28 4.46 2.92 13.41
N ALA A 29 4.98 1.72 13.65
CA ALA A 29 4.82 0.57 12.76
C ALA A 29 3.34 0.24 12.51
N LEU A 30 2.56 0.13 13.58
CA LEU A 30 1.12 -0.11 13.50
C LEU A 30 0.40 1.01 12.74
N LYS A 31 0.75 2.28 13.02
CA LYS A 31 0.16 3.43 12.33
C LYS A 31 0.42 3.37 10.83
N VAL A 32 1.66 3.11 10.41
CA VAL A 32 2.04 3.07 9.00
C VAL A 32 1.28 1.99 8.23
N VAL A 33 1.24 0.75 8.71
CA VAL A 33 0.51 -0.33 8.01
C VAL A 33 -0.99 -0.06 7.95
N THR A 34 -1.56 0.52 9.01
CA THR A 34 -2.97 0.91 9.06
C THR A 34 -3.28 2.00 8.04
N ASP A 35 -2.43 3.02 7.95
CA ASP A 35 -2.58 4.13 7.01
C ASP A 35 -2.47 3.65 5.56
N ILE A 36 -1.53 2.75 5.24
CA ILE A 36 -1.41 2.14 3.90
C ILE A 36 -2.68 1.35 3.57
N PHE A 37 -3.14 0.49 4.48
CA PHE A 37 -4.35 -0.29 4.26
C PHE A 37 -5.57 0.62 4.02
N ALA A 38 -5.75 1.65 4.86
CA ALA A 38 -6.85 2.61 4.74
C ALA A 38 -6.78 3.41 3.44
N LYS A 39 -5.58 3.86 3.03
CA LYS A 39 -5.40 4.58 1.77
C LYS A 39 -5.76 3.72 0.57
N SER A 40 -5.38 2.43 0.58
CA SER A 40 -5.75 1.51 -0.49
C SER A 40 -7.26 1.34 -0.63
N GLN A 41 -8.04 1.38 0.46
CA GLN A 41 -9.50 1.23 0.40
C GLN A 41 -10.20 2.28 -0.48
N ILE A 42 -9.58 3.46 -0.69
CA ILE A 42 -10.10 4.50 -1.58
C ILE A 42 -10.27 3.97 -3.01
N LEU A 43 -9.41 3.03 -3.44
CA LEU A 43 -9.46 2.43 -4.77
C LEU A 43 -10.76 1.65 -5.05
N ARG A 44 -11.49 1.21 -4.01
CA ARG A 44 -12.80 0.56 -4.20
C ARG A 44 -13.80 1.49 -4.88
N GLN A 45 -13.73 2.78 -4.56
CA GLN A 45 -14.61 3.83 -5.08
C GLN A 45 -13.99 4.54 -6.29
N PHE A 46 -12.66 4.76 -6.26
CA PHE A 46 -11.94 5.46 -7.31
C PHE A 46 -10.75 4.63 -7.83
N PRO A 47 -10.98 3.57 -8.63
CA PRO A 47 -9.93 2.63 -9.03
C PRO A 47 -8.79 3.25 -9.84
N GLN A 48 -9.04 4.40 -10.48
CA GLN A 48 -8.12 5.08 -11.39
C GLN A 48 -7.55 6.38 -10.79
N ILE A 49 -7.68 6.59 -9.47
CA ILE A 49 -7.18 7.81 -8.81
C ILE A 49 -5.66 7.85 -8.65
N GLY A 50 -5.00 6.70 -8.84
CA GLY A 50 -3.55 6.59 -8.84
C GLY A 50 -2.92 7.13 -10.13
N TYR A 51 -1.61 7.35 -10.10
CA TYR A 51 -0.86 7.71 -11.30
C TYR A 51 -0.53 6.45 -12.11
N PHE A 52 -0.93 6.43 -13.39
CA PHE A 52 -0.52 5.40 -14.32
C PHE A 52 0.92 5.68 -14.77
N TYR A 53 1.87 4.90 -14.28
CA TYR A 53 3.24 4.95 -14.78
C TYR A 53 3.26 4.48 -16.25
N ARG A 54 3.51 5.40 -17.18
CA ARG A 54 3.72 5.10 -18.61
C ARG A 54 5.13 4.51 -18.78
N LYS A 55 5.26 3.45 -19.58
CA LYS A 55 6.55 2.78 -19.82
C LYS A 55 7.42 3.42 -20.91
N GLU A 56 6.95 4.42 -21.66
CA GLU A 56 7.71 5.05 -22.74
C GLU A 56 7.97 6.53 -22.47
N ALA A 57 9.20 6.97 -22.80
CA ALA A 57 9.55 8.39 -22.90
C ALA A 57 8.82 8.99 -24.10
N GLU A 58 8.26 10.18 -23.95
CA GLU A 58 7.65 10.88 -25.09
C GLU A 58 8.69 11.08 -26.19
N GLY A 59 8.29 10.75 -27.42
CA GLY A 59 9.15 10.70 -28.60
C GLY A 59 9.69 12.05 -29.06
#